data_AF-A0A832N140-F1
#
_entry.id   AF-A0A832N140-F1
#
_cell.length_a   1.000
_cell.length_b   1.000
_cell.length_c   1.000
_cell.angle_alpha   90.00
_cell.angle_beta   90.00
_cell.angle_gamma   90.00
#
_symmetry.space_group_name_H-M   'P 1'
#
loop_
_entity.id
_entity.type
_entity.pdbx_description
1 polymer ?
#
loop_
_entity_poly.entity_id
_entity_poly.type
_entity_poly.pdbx_seq_one_letter_code
_entity_poly.pdbx_strand_id
1 'polypeptide(L)' 'MTNPPLKHLAVIMDGNGRWANQRGLKRTKGHEKGVDMVQVIM' A
#
# COMPACT_ATOMS: atom_id res chain seq x y z
N MET A 1 -24.81 22.76 -1.49
CA MET A 1 -23.70 22.54 -2.45
C MET A 1 -23.09 21.18 -2.13
N THR A 2 -23.35 20.15 -2.93
CA THR A 2 -22.86 18.78 -2.67
C THR A 2 -21.63 18.52 -3.54
N ASN A 3 -20.53 18.09 -2.92
CA ASN A 3 -19.35 17.64 -3.65
C ASN A 3 -19.71 16.34 -4.39
N PRO A 4 -19.50 16.24 -5.72
CA PRO A 4 -19.79 15.02 -6.46
C PRO A 4 -18.91 13.86 -5.95
N PRO A 5 -19.42 12.61 -5.98
CA PRO A 5 -18.69 11.46 -5.47
C PRO A 5 -17.42 11.18 -6.30
N LEU A 6 -16.35 10.75 -5.62
CA LEU A 6 -15.10 10.33 -6.24
C LEU A 6 -15.38 9.08 -7.11
N LYS A 7 -15.28 9.22 -8.43
CA LYS A 7 -15.64 8.13 -9.35
C LYS A 7 -14.49 7.14 -9.57
N HIS A 8 -13.24 7.62 -9.54
CA HIS A 8 -12.05 6.84 -9.90
C HIS A 8 -10.89 7.24 -8.97
N LEU A 9 -10.19 6.24 -8.42
CA LEU A 9 -9.00 6.42 -7.59
C LEU A 9 -7.93 5.43 -8.05
N ALA A 10 -6.72 5.92 -8.28
CA ALA A 10 -5.54 5.09 -8.53
C ALA A 10 -4.52 5.32 -7.41
N VAL A 11 -3.97 4.23 -6.88
CA VAL A 11 -3.00 4.26 -5.78
C VAL A 11 -1.72 3.57 -6.22
N ILE A 12 -0.58 4.22 -5.99
CA ILE A 12 0.75 3.63 -6.17
C ILE A 12 1.28 3.24 -4.80
N MET A 13 1.45 1.95 -4.56
CA MET A 13 2.06 1.46 -3.33
C MET A 13 3.58 1.38 -3.47
N ASP A 14 4.29 2.41 -2.98
CA ASP A 14 5.75 2.42 -2.86
C ASP A 14 6.20 2.25 -1.40
N GLY A 15 7.45 1.84 -1.20
CA GLY A 15 8.11 1.86 0.11
C GLY A 15 8.12 0.54 0.87
N ASN A 16 7.45 -0.50 0.36
CA ASN A 16 7.41 -1.83 0.97
C ASN A 16 8.81 -2.43 1.25
N GLY A 17 9.75 -2.24 0.31
CA GLY A 17 11.13 -2.67 0.51
C GLY A 17 11.86 -1.87 1.61
N ARG A 18 11.61 -0.56 1.71
CA ARG A 18 12.16 0.29 2.79
C ARG A 18 11.57 -0.10 4.14
N TRP A 19 10.26 -0.37 4.18
CA TRP A 19 9.55 -0.84 5.37
C TRP A 19 10.13 -2.15 5.93
N ALA A 20 10.46 -3.10 5.05
CA ALA A 20 11.08 -4.37 5.42
C ALA A 20 12.51 -4.17 5.93
N ASN A 21 13.33 -3.39 5.22
CA ASN A 21 14.72 -3.11 5.60
C ASN A 21 14.81 -2.44 6.98
N GLN A 22 13.95 -1.46 7.28
CA GLN A 22 13.90 -0.77 8.58
C GLN A 22 13.57 -1.72 9.75
N ARG A 23 13.00 -2.89 9.46
CA ARG A 23 12.63 -3.91 10.44
C ARG A 23 13.59 -5.09 10.45
N GLY A 24 14.71 -5.01 9.73
CA GLY A 24 15.65 -6.12 9.58
C GLY A 24 15.08 -7.33 8.84
N LEU A 25 13.98 -7.14 8.08
CA LEU A 25 13.31 -8.21 7.35
C LEU A 25 13.82 -8.30 5.91
N LYS A 26 13.70 -9.50 5.32
CA LYS A 26 13.92 -9.69 3.88
C LYS A 26 12.92 -8.85 3.08
N ARG A 27 13.34 -8.32 1.93
CA ARG A 27 12.49 -7.52 1.01
C ARG A 27 11.18 -8.22 0.64
N THR A 28 11.18 -9.55 0.51
CA THR A 28 9.98 -10.35 0.22
C THR A 28 8.88 -10.17 1.27
N LYS A 29 9.24 -9.99 2.55
CA LYS A 29 8.28 -9.67 3.62
C LYS A 29 7.62 -8.31 3.43
N GLY A 30 8.32 -7.36 2.81
CA GLY A 30 7.74 -6.09 2.40
C GLY A 30 6.69 -6.29 1.31
N HIS A 31 6.95 -7.15 0.32
CA HIS A 31 5.98 -7.44 -0.74
C HIS A 31 4.74 -8.16 -0.20
N GLU A 32 4.91 -9.18 0.65
CA GLU A 32 3.81 -9.86 1.34
C GLU A 32 2.95 -8.83 2.10
N LYS A 33 3.59 -7.96 2.89
CA LYS A 33 2.89 -6.90 3.62
C LYS A 33 2.18 -5.91 2.70
N GLY A 34 2.79 -5.58 1.57
CA GLY A 34 2.21 -4.73 0.54
C GLY A 34 0.91 -5.31 -0.03
N VAL A 35 0.89 -6.62 -0.30
CA VAL A 35 -0.31 -7.32 -0.80
C VAL A 35 -1.42 -7.32 0.26
N ASP A 36 -1.10 -7.62 1.52
CA ASP A 36 -2.07 -7.58 2.62
C ASP A 36 -2.73 -6.18 2.72
N MET A 37 -1.95 -5.13 2.47
CA MET A 37 -2.43 -3.76 2.62
C MET A 37 -3.36 -3.31 1.48
N VAL A 38 -3.26 -3.89 0.28
CA VAL A 38 -4.22 -3.64 -0.80
C VAL A 38 -5.63 -3.99 -0.36
N GLN A 39 -5.78 -5.12 0.33
CA GLN A 39 -7.09 -5.60 0.78
C GLN A 39 -7.73 -4.74 1.86
N VAL A 40 -6.95 -3.90 2.55
CA VAL A 40 -7.45 -2.98 3.57
C VAL A 40 -7.87 -1.64 2.97
N ILE A 41 -7.22 -1.23 1.88
CA ILE A 41 -7.40 0.09 1.26
C ILE A 41 -8.52 0.07 0.20
N MET A 42 -8.73 -1.08 -0.44
CA MET A 42 -9.82 -1.30 -1.41
C MET A 42 -11.06 -1.84 -0.73
#